data_AF-A0A957W700-F1
#
_entry.id   AF-A0A957W700-F1
#
_cell.length_a   1.000
_cell.length_b   1.000
_cell.length_c   1.000
_cell.angle_alpha   90.00
_cell.angle_beta   90.00
_cell.angle_gamma   90.00
#
_symmetry.space_group_name_H-M   'P 1'
#
loop_
_entity.id
_entity.type
_entity.pdbx_description
1 polymer ?
#
loop_
_entity_poly.entity_id
_entity_poly.type
_entity_poly.pdbx_seq_one_letter_code
_entity_poly.pdbx_strand_id
1 'polypeptide(L)'
;NAFERIAGALDNSNSGHLWLTARLGYEFGVAETSIHVGGGSHGSLHKLDSTSPLLVAGASSDLALPDQPRAVDIAPLCFSLLGVESPYPMGASRKLG
;
A
#
# COMPACT_ATOMS: atom_id res chain seq x y z
N ASN A 1 6.25 4.91 -1.90
CA ASN A 1 7.44 4.83 -1.01
C ASN A 1 6.98 4.92 0.46
N ALA A 2 7.86 4.80 1.45
CA ALA A 2 7.48 4.82 2.87
C ALA A 2 6.95 6.21 3.33
N PHE A 3 7.55 7.31 2.86
CA PHE A 3 7.12 8.67 3.21
C PHE A 3 5.70 8.98 2.75
N GLU A 4 5.35 8.61 1.51
CA GLU A 4 3.98 8.77 0.98
C GLU A 4 2.95 7.99 1.79
N ARG A 5 3.31 6.81 2.29
CA ARG A 5 2.43 6.00 3.14
C ARG A 5 2.22 6.63 4.51
N ILE A 6 3.30 7.17 5.10
CA ILE A 6 3.21 7.92 6.37
C ILE A 6 2.33 9.16 6.17
N ALA A 7 2.60 9.96 5.14
CA ALA A 7 1.84 11.15 4.84
C ALA A 7 0.34 10.84 4.63
N GLY A 8 0.04 9.73 3.94
CA GLY A 8 -1.33 9.28 3.72
C GLY A 8 -2.15 9.00 4.99
N ALA A 9 -1.53 8.64 6.10
CA ALA A 9 -2.26 8.46 7.35
C ALA A 9 -2.08 9.61 8.36
N LEU A 10 -1.14 10.56 8.15
CA LEU A 10 -1.12 11.81 8.91
C LEU A 10 -2.40 12.63 8.71
N ASP A 11 -2.99 12.59 7.52
CA ASP A 11 -4.27 13.26 7.23
C ASP A 11 -5.51 12.44 7.64
N ASN A 12 -5.32 11.26 8.25
CA ASN A 12 -6.43 10.41 8.65
C ASN A 12 -6.97 10.89 9.99
N SER A 13 -8.23 11.33 10.03
CA SER A 13 -8.90 11.78 11.26
C SER A 13 -8.98 10.72 12.35
N ASN A 14 -8.83 9.44 12.00
CA ASN A 14 -8.82 8.31 12.92
C ASN A 14 -7.39 7.91 13.36
N SER A 15 -6.37 8.63 12.91
CA SER A 15 -4.98 8.39 13.31
C SER A 15 -4.67 9.01 14.67
N GLY A 16 -3.83 8.33 15.45
CA GLY A 16 -3.25 8.88 16.68
C GLY A 16 -2.08 9.83 16.42
N HIS A 17 -1.60 10.47 17.50
CA HIS A 17 -0.47 11.42 17.48
C HIS A 17 0.91 10.76 17.42
N LEU A 18 1.02 9.48 17.80
CA LEU A 18 2.28 8.74 17.84
C LEU A 18 2.22 7.55 16.91
N TRP A 19 3.27 7.43 16.11
CA TRP A 19 3.41 6.36 15.13
C TRP A 19 4.69 5.60 15.37
N LEU A 20 4.56 4.28 15.34
CA LEU A 20 5.63 3.35 15.63
C LEU A 20 5.64 2.30 14.54
N THR A 21 6.82 1.83 14.18
CA THR A 21 6.98 0.69 13.27
C THR A 21 7.99 -0.27 13.87
N ALA A 22 7.71 -1.57 13.77
CA ALA A 22 8.59 -2.58 14.32
C ALA A 22 9.89 -2.68 13.50
N ARG A 23 10.99 -3.00 14.18
CA ARG A 23 12.22 -3.45 13.51
C ARG A 23 11.95 -4.82 12.86
N LEU A 24 12.62 -5.11 11.76
CA LEU A 24 12.54 -6.43 11.13
C LEU A 24 12.83 -7.56 12.14
N GLY A 25 11.96 -8.58 12.16
CA GLY A 25 12.04 -9.71 13.09
C GLY A 25 11.36 -9.49 14.45
N TYR A 26 10.69 -8.34 14.63
CA TYR A 26 9.94 -8.01 15.83
C TYR A 26 8.47 -7.74 15.48
N GLU A 27 7.58 -7.98 16.45
CA GLU A 27 6.17 -7.64 16.37
C GLU A 27 5.72 -6.87 17.63
N PHE A 28 4.62 -6.14 17.53
CA PHE A 28 4.01 -5.47 18.69
C PHE A 28 3.03 -6.41 19.38
N GLY A 29 3.28 -6.73 20.65
CA GLY A 29 2.28 -7.34 21.51
C GLY A 29 1.41 -6.28 22.16
N VAL A 30 0.12 -6.25 21.85
CA VAL A 30 -0.88 -5.48 22.60
C VAL A 30 -1.87 -6.42 23.29
N ALA A 31 -2.46 -5.99 24.41
CA ALA A 31 -3.28 -6.86 25.27
C ALA A 31 -4.48 -7.48 24.53
N GLU A 32 -4.96 -6.82 23.49
CA GLU A 32 -6.09 -7.20 22.66
C GLU A 32 -5.71 -8.11 21.48
N THR A 33 -4.41 -8.40 21.30
CA THR A 33 -3.89 -9.23 20.20
C THR A 33 -3.22 -10.50 20.72
N SER A 34 -3.29 -11.56 19.93
CA SER A 34 -2.51 -12.78 20.19
C SER A 34 -1.19 -12.70 19.42
N ILE A 35 -0.08 -12.85 20.15
CA ILE A 35 1.23 -13.08 19.55
C ILE A 35 1.26 -14.53 19.07
N HIS A 36 1.41 -14.72 17.76
CA HIS A 36 1.48 -16.05 17.17
C HIS A 36 2.93 -16.56 17.25
N VAL A 37 3.27 -17.22 18.36
CA VAL A 37 4.61 -17.78 18.56
C VAL A 37 4.95 -18.75 17.42
N GLY A 38 6.04 -18.46 16.70
CA GLY A 38 6.48 -19.21 15.51
C GLY A 38 5.75 -18.84 14.21
N GLY A 39 4.79 -17.90 14.27
CA GLY A 39 4.15 -17.28 13.13
C GLY A 39 4.88 -16.04 12.63
N GLY A 40 4.21 -15.29 11.75
CA GLY A 40 4.68 -14.01 11.24
C GLY A 40 3.66 -12.90 11.47
N SER A 41 4.16 -11.69 11.59
CA SER A 41 3.37 -10.46 11.64
C SER A 41 3.68 -9.59 10.43
N HIS A 42 2.90 -8.54 10.21
CA HIS A 42 3.09 -7.60 9.12
C HIS A 42 2.66 -6.19 9.53
N GLY A 43 2.71 -5.25 8.58
CA GLY A 43 2.29 -3.86 8.80
C GLY A 43 3.43 -2.93 9.22
N SER A 44 4.68 -3.43 9.21
CA SER A 44 5.83 -2.54 9.32
C SER A 44 6.02 -1.70 8.04
N LEU A 45 6.89 -0.71 8.13
CA LEU A 45 7.37 0.06 6.97
C LEU A 45 8.53 -0.63 6.25
N HIS A 46 8.92 -1.83 6.69
CA HIS A 46 10.01 -2.57 6.06
C HIS A 46 9.61 -3.06 4.66
N LYS A 47 10.58 -3.18 3.75
CA LYS A 47 10.35 -3.60 2.36
C LYS A 47 9.62 -4.94 2.26
N LEU A 48 9.92 -5.88 3.16
CA LEU A 48 9.32 -7.22 3.17
C LEU A 48 7.79 -7.18 3.40
N ASP A 49 7.31 -6.28 4.26
CA ASP A 49 5.86 -6.10 4.52
C ASP A 49 5.20 -5.18 3.48
N SER A 50 6.00 -4.55 2.63
CA SER A 50 5.55 -3.46 1.74
C SER A 50 5.57 -3.84 0.27
N THR A 51 6.07 -5.03 -0.07
CA THR A 51 6.24 -5.49 -1.45
C THR A 51 5.33 -6.67 -1.68
N SER A 52 4.38 -6.51 -2.60
CA SER A 52 3.51 -7.57 -3.08
C SER A 52 3.60 -7.67 -4.61
N PRO A 53 3.40 -8.88 -5.18
CA PRO A 53 3.37 -9.03 -6.63
C PRO A 53 2.08 -8.44 -7.22
N LEU A 54 2.19 -7.84 -8.41
CA LEU A 54 1.06 -7.54 -9.28
C LEU A 54 1.07 -8.54 -10.43
N LEU A 55 -0.02 -9.29 -10.58
CA LEU A 55 -0.23 -10.23 -11.68
C LEU A 55 -1.38 -9.71 -12.54
N VAL A 56 -1.13 -9.54 -13.84
CA VAL A 56 -2.15 -9.12 -14.81
C VAL A 56 -2.27 -10.20 -15.88
N ALA A 57 -3.49 -10.67 -16.13
CA ALA A 57 -3.79 -11.69 -17.12
C ALA A 57 -5.03 -11.29 -17.91
N GLY A 58 -5.08 -11.66 -19.20
CA GLY A 58 -6.20 -11.35 -20.10
C GLY A 58 -6.28 -9.88 -20.56
N ALA A 59 -5.33 -9.03 -20.17
CA ALA A 59 -5.19 -7.69 -20.70
C ALA A 59 -4.58 -7.70 -22.11
N SER A 60 -4.86 -6.66 -22.89
CA SER A 60 -4.23 -6.44 -24.18
C SER A 60 -2.73 -6.13 -24.03
N SER A 61 -1.96 -6.40 -25.07
CA SER A 61 -0.49 -6.25 -25.05
C SER A 61 -0.02 -4.80 -24.98
N ASP A 62 -0.89 -3.84 -25.25
CA ASP A 62 -0.64 -2.40 -25.17
C ASP A 62 -0.96 -1.81 -23.78
N LEU A 63 -1.36 -2.64 -22.80
CA LEU A 63 -1.57 -2.18 -21.42
C LEU A 63 -0.26 -1.59 -20.86
N ALA A 64 -0.25 -0.29 -20.62
CA ALA A 64 0.85 0.39 -19.98
C ALA A 64 0.78 0.25 -18.45
N LEU A 65 1.83 -0.29 -17.84
CA LEU A 65 2.02 -0.32 -16.39
C LEU A 65 3.10 0.70 -16.00
N PRO A 66 3.00 1.34 -14.82
CA PRO A 66 4.10 2.12 -14.27
C PRO A 66 5.33 1.24 -14.03
N ASP A 67 6.54 1.81 -14.18
CA ASP A 67 7.80 1.10 -13.90
C ASP A 67 7.86 0.52 -12.47
N GLN A 68 7.20 1.20 -11.53
CA GLN A 68 7.05 0.79 -10.14
C GLN A 68 5.57 0.83 -9.75
N PRO A 69 4.80 -0.24 -10.06
CA PRO A 69 3.38 -0.26 -9.75
C PRO A 69 3.16 -0.32 -8.24
N ARG A 70 2.16 0.41 -7.75
CA ARG A 70 1.77 0.45 -6.34
C ARG A 70 0.34 -0.08 -6.21
N ALA A 71 -0.04 -0.55 -5.03
CA ALA A 71 -1.41 -1.03 -4.80
C ALA A 71 -2.49 0.03 -5.13
N VAL A 72 -2.19 1.31 -4.91
CA VAL A 72 -3.10 2.42 -5.25
C VAL A 72 -3.30 2.61 -6.76
N ASP A 73 -2.39 2.09 -7.60
CA ASP A 73 -2.49 2.16 -9.05
C ASP A 73 -3.45 1.10 -9.62
N ILE A 74 -3.90 0.12 -8.82
CA ILE A 74 -4.82 -0.94 -9.26
C ILE A 74 -6.18 -0.36 -9.67
N ALA A 75 -6.73 0.55 -8.86
CA ALA A 75 -8.02 1.17 -9.18
C ALA A 75 -7.98 1.91 -10.53
N PRO A 76 -7.07 2.88 -10.77
CA PRO A 76 -6.99 3.54 -12.06
C PRO A 76 -6.60 2.61 -13.22
N LEU A 77 -5.87 1.51 -12.97
CA LEU A 77 -5.63 0.47 -13.98
C LEU A 77 -6.94 -0.22 -14.40
N CYS A 78 -7.81 -0.56 -13.44
CA CYS A 78 -9.12 -1.13 -13.74
C CYS A 78 -10.01 -0.15 -14.54
N PHE A 79 -10.01 1.14 -14.20
CA PHE A 79 -10.72 2.15 -14.99
C PHE A 79 -10.23 2.18 -16.44
N SER A 80 -8.91 2.17 -16.66
CA SER A 80 -8.32 2.13 -18.00
C SER A 80 -8.74 0.89 -18.78
N LEU A 81 -8.74 -0.29 -18.14
CA LEU A 81 -9.14 -1.55 -18.80
C LEU A 81 -10.62 -1.59 -19.17
N LEU A 82 -11.46 -0.91 -18.39
CA LEU A 82 -12.89 -0.78 -18.64
C LEU A 82 -13.24 0.34 -19.64
N GLY A 83 -12.27 1.14 -20.07
CA GLY A 83 -12.48 2.27 -20.98
C GLY A 83 -13.30 3.41 -20.37
N VAL A 84 -13.24 3.58 -19.04
CA VAL A 84 -13.95 4.63 -18.31
C VAL A 84 -12.98 5.63 -17.68
N GLU A 85 -13.41 6.88 -17.55
CA GLU A 85 -12.60 7.93 -16.94
C GLU A 85 -12.30 7.59 -15.47
N SER A 86 -11.03 7.65 -15.09
CA SER A 86 -10.63 7.44 -13.70
C SER A 86 -10.63 8.76 -12.93
N PRO A 87 -11.23 8.83 -11.73
CA PRO A 87 -11.04 9.95 -10.82
C PRO A 87 -9.65 9.95 -10.18
N TYR A 88 -8.84 8.91 -10.39
CA TYR A 88 -7.52 8.74 -9.82
C TYR A 88 -6.45 8.73 -10.92
N PRO A 89 -5.43 9.60 -10.86
CA PRO A 89 -4.34 9.56 -11.83
C PRO A 89 -3.40 8.37 -11.57
N MET A 90 -3.10 7.59 -12.61
CA MET A 90 -2.10 6.51 -12.58
C MET A 90 -0.72 7.06 -12.18
N GLY A 91 -0.04 6.40 -11.23
CA GLY A 91 1.35 6.73 -10.87
C GLY A 91 1.53 8.02 -10.06
N ALA A 92 0.48 8.82 -9.86
CA ALA A 92 0.57 10.07 -9.12
C ALA A 92 0.73 9.84 -7.60
N SER A 93 1.47 10.71 -6.92
CA SER A 93 1.43 10.82 -5.47
C SER A 93 0.12 11.47 -5.02
N ARG A 94 -0.34 11.13 -3.81
CA ARG A 94 -1.47 11.83 -3.20
C ARG A 94 -1.04 13.26 -2.92
N LYS A 95 -1.83 14.24 -3.38
CA LYS A 95 -1.63 15.63 -2.97
C LYS A 95 -2.14 15.76 -1.53
N LEU A 96 -1.27 16.20 -0.63
CA LEU A 96 -1.68 16.62 0.72
C LEU A 96 -2.50 17.90 0.55
N GLY A 97 -3.69 17.90 1.13
CA GLY A 97 -4.65 19.01 1.06
C GLY A 97 -4.54 19.92 2.27
#